data_AF-A0A7W1G5Z2-F1
#
_entry.id   AF-A0A7W1G5Z2-F1
#
_cell.length_a   1.000
_cell.length_b   1.000
_cell.length_c   1.000
_cell.angle_alpha   90.00
_cell.angle_beta   90.00
_cell.angle_gamma   90.00
#
_symmetry.space_group_name_H-M   'P 1'
#
loop_
_entity.id
_entity.type
_entity.pdbx_description
1 polymer ?
#
loop_
_entity_poly.entity_id
_entity_poly.type
_entity_poly.pdbx_seq_one_letter_code
_entity_poly.pdbx_strand_id
1 'polypeptide(L)'
;MASAVSAAVPAASPVSAPGPGAWELESTHLNRPLSRWMVAVHCPAFERGFSDGTRHYGMLLERFETAVVDGFLYICPRAVGAPKGAKGPPPRVIFTLLTWLHPEIRRRNRRMAEVFATKAWREDLRRWDEDWKPAIARDLTALQAVDPTKLGDAELATHLETCRVAVDLAIWRHHRLNPCAMIALGDYLSQVGAWSGLPASDLLAPLR
;
A
#
# COMPACT_ATOMS: atom_id res chain seq x y z
N MET A 1 -42.09 14.62 36.84
CA MET A 1 -42.21 14.38 35.38
C MET A 1 -41.12 15.18 34.69
N ALA A 2 -40.02 14.54 34.30
CA ALA A 2 -38.98 15.16 33.47
C ALA A 2 -39.03 14.48 32.11
N SER A 3 -39.48 15.21 31.09
CA SER A 3 -39.59 14.75 29.71
C SER A 3 -38.22 14.75 29.07
N ALA A 4 -37.66 13.57 28.79
CA ALA A 4 -36.43 13.45 28.02
C ALA A 4 -36.72 13.75 26.54
N VAL A 5 -36.16 14.85 26.04
CA VAL A 5 -36.15 15.14 24.60
C VAL A 5 -35.10 14.22 23.97
N SER A 6 -35.56 13.14 23.33
CA SER A 6 -34.74 12.31 22.46
C SER A 6 -34.40 13.11 21.22
N ALA A 7 -33.23 13.75 21.19
CA ALA A 7 -32.69 14.33 19.97
C ALA A 7 -32.41 13.19 18.98
N ALA A 8 -33.21 13.10 17.92
CA ALA A 8 -32.97 12.16 16.84
C ALA A 8 -31.60 12.47 16.22
N VAL A 9 -30.71 11.48 16.22
CA VAL A 9 -29.47 11.54 15.44
C VAL A 9 -29.90 11.64 13.97
N PRO A 10 -29.52 12.70 13.24
CA PRO A 10 -29.88 12.81 11.83
C PRO A 10 -29.32 11.59 11.09
N ALA A 11 -30.14 11.00 10.22
CA ALA A 11 -29.70 9.91 9.36
C ALA A 11 -28.48 10.38 8.57
N ALA A 12 -27.38 9.64 8.67
CA ALA A 12 -26.15 9.96 7.95
C ALA A 12 -26.45 9.99 6.45
N SER A 13 -26.07 11.07 5.78
CA SER A 13 -26.13 11.15 4.32
C SER A 13 -25.37 9.95 3.73
N PRO A 14 -25.88 9.31 2.67
CA PRO A 14 -25.19 8.18 2.06
C PRO A 14 -23.81 8.64 1.57
N VAL A 15 -22.77 7.96 2.05
CA VAL A 15 -21.40 8.23 1.64
C VAL A 15 -21.26 7.90 0.16
N SER A 16 -21.06 8.92 -0.67
CA SER A 16 -20.85 8.77 -2.10
C SER A 16 -19.43 8.26 -2.37
N ALA A 17 -19.28 7.37 -3.35
CA ALA A 17 -17.97 6.95 -3.81
C ALA A 17 -17.11 8.18 -4.19
N PRO A 18 -15.80 8.19 -3.92
CA PRO A 18 -14.93 9.35 -4.16
C PRO A 18 -14.88 9.82 -5.63
N GLY A 19 -15.28 8.96 -6.57
CA GLY A 19 -15.41 9.27 -7.98
C GLY A 19 -15.58 8.01 -8.82
N PRO A 20 -15.41 8.09 -10.16
CA PRO A 20 -15.39 6.92 -11.03
C PRO A 20 -14.24 5.96 -10.66
N GLY A 21 -14.52 4.65 -10.69
CA GLY A 21 -13.54 3.59 -10.46
C GLY A 21 -14.07 2.48 -9.54
N ALA A 22 -13.24 1.47 -9.31
CA ALA A 22 -13.47 0.44 -8.31
C ALA A 22 -12.96 0.91 -6.93
N TRP A 23 -13.61 1.94 -6.38
CA TRP A 23 -13.26 2.45 -5.05
C TRP A 23 -13.77 1.52 -3.97
N GLU A 24 -12.91 1.20 -3.01
CA GLU A 24 -13.23 0.36 -1.86
C GLU A 24 -12.80 1.07 -0.58
N LEU A 25 -13.60 0.91 0.48
CA LEU A 25 -13.26 1.40 1.81
C LEU A 25 -12.10 0.56 2.36
N GLU A 26 -11.01 1.20 2.76
CA GLU A 26 -9.90 0.51 3.42
C GLU A 26 -10.24 0.27 4.89
N SER A 27 -10.78 -0.90 5.19
CA SER A 27 -11.16 -1.29 6.56
C SER A 27 -10.20 -2.27 7.22
N THR A 28 -9.19 -2.77 6.49
CA THR A 28 -8.29 -3.83 6.97
C THR A 28 -7.26 -3.26 7.93
N HIS A 29 -6.65 -2.13 7.57
CA HIS A 29 -5.56 -1.51 8.32
C HIS A 29 -5.98 -0.18 8.98
N LEU A 30 -6.94 0.53 8.38
CA LEU A 30 -7.35 1.87 8.78
C LEU A 30 -8.86 1.97 9.01
N ASN A 31 -9.33 1.31 10.07
CA ASN A 31 -10.76 1.20 10.40
C ASN A 31 -11.36 2.39 11.18
N ARG A 32 -10.64 3.51 11.28
CA ARG A 32 -11.07 4.73 12.01
C ARG A 32 -10.80 5.98 11.18
N PRO A 33 -11.56 7.07 11.40
CA PRO A 33 -11.29 8.34 10.74
C PRO A 33 -9.84 8.80 10.95
N LEU A 34 -9.18 9.14 9.85
CA LEU A 34 -7.82 9.67 9.83
C LEU A 34 -7.83 11.16 10.21
N SER A 35 -6.84 11.57 11.00
CA SER A 35 -6.57 12.99 11.22
C SER A 35 -6.06 13.63 9.93
N ARG A 36 -6.24 14.95 9.78
CA ARG A 36 -5.70 15.70 8.63
C ARG A 36 -4.20 15.52 8.47
N TRP A 37 -3.47 15.45 9.59
CA TRP A 37 -2.03 15.19 9.58
C TRP A 37 -1.71 13.81 9.01
N MET A 38 -2.43 12.78 9.44
CA MET A 38 -2.22 11.42 8.93
C MET A 38 -2.57 11.33 7.45
N VAL A 39 -3.64 11.96 6.99
CA VAL A 39 -3.98 12.02 5.54
C VAL A 39 -2.84 12.64 4.74
N ALA A 40 -2.30 13.77 5.20
CA ALA A 40 -1.24 14.50 4.50
C ALA A 40 0.08 13.72 4.39
N VAL A 41 0.35 12.81 5.33
CA VAL A 41 1.57 11.98 5.34
C VAL A 41 1.34 10.62 4.70
N HIS A 42 0.28 9.92 5.10
CA HIS A 42 0.01 8.54 4.71
C HIS A 42 -0.34 8.42 3.23
N CYS A 43 -1.31 9.19 2.74
CA CYS A 43 -1.83 8.99 1.38
C CYS A 43 -0.73 9.15 0.32
N PRO A 44 0.08 10.23 0.30
CA PRO A 44 1.17 10.36 -0.66
C PRO A 44 2.23 9.26 -0.52
N ALA A 45 2.62 8.90 0.71
CA ALA A 45 3.64 7.87 0.95
C ALA A 45 3.17 6.47 0.51
N PHE A 46 1.91 6.15 0.77
CA PHE A 46 1.23 4.94 0.37
C PHE A 46 1.21 4.78 -1.16
N GLU A 47 0.74 5.81 -1.88
CA GLU A 47 0.67 5.77 -3.34
C GLU A 47 2.06 5.62 -3.97
N ARG A 48 3.04 6.38 -3.47
CA ARG A 48 4.44 6.29 -3.93
C ARG A 48 5.02 4.90 -3.67
N GLY A 49 4.81 4.35 -2.47
CA GLY A 49 5.33 3.03 -2.09
C GLY A 49 4.81 1.94 -3.01
N PHE A 50 3.48 1.90 -3.24
CA PHE A 50 2.90 0.96 -4.19
C PHE A 50 3.39 1.19 -5.62
N SER A 51 3.47 2.44 -6.08
CA SER A 51 3.98 2.77 -7.42
C SER A 51 5.39 2.24 -7.64
N ASP A 52 6.29 2.46 -6.69
CA ASP A 52 7.67 2.01 -6.79
C ASP A 52 7.77 0.48 -6.68
N GLY A 53 6.99 -0.13 -5.79
CA GLY A 53 6.98 -1.57 -5.57
C GLY A 53 6.47 -2.34 -6.78
N THR A 54 5.30 -1.97 -7.28
CA THR A 54 4.70 -2.64 -8.44
C THR A 54 5.61 -2.52 -9.66
N ARG A 55 6.26 -1.36 -9.83
CA ARG A 55 7.22 -1.11 -10.91
C ARG A 55 8.46 -1.96 -10.78
N HIS A 56 9.03 -2.02 -9.58
CA HIS A 56 10.21 -2.83 -9.33
C HIS A 56 9.97 -4.31 -9.62
N TYR A 57 8.78 -4.82 -9.29
CA TYR A 57 8.41 -6.21 -9.51
C TYR A 57 7.80 -6.50 -10.88
N GLY A 58 7.59 -5.48 -11.73
CA GLY A 58 6.99 -5.68 -13.05
C GLY A 58 5.50 -6.03 -13.03
N MET A 59 4.78 -5.68 -11.95
CA MET A 59 3.33 -5.88 -11.87
C MET A 59 2.60 -4.95 -12.84
N LEU A 60 1.43 -5.39 -13.32
CA LEU A 60 0.53 -4.61 -14.18
C LEU A 60 -0.42 -3.69 -13.41
N LEU A 61 -0.37 -3.75 -12.07
CA LEU A 61 -0.87 -2.68 -11.21
C LEU A 61 0.13 -1.52 -11.27
N GLU A 62 -0.36 -0.31 -11.53
CA GLU A 62 0.46 0.90 -11.46
C GLU A 62 0.58 1.35 -10.01
N ARG A 63 -0.54 1.60 -9.34
CA ARG A 63 -0.61 1.98 -7.92
C ARG A 63 -2.02 1.75 -7.37
N PHE A 64 -2.18 1.95 -6.06
CA PHE A 64 -3.48 2.28 -5.49
C PHE A 64 -3.60 3.80 -5.41
N GLU A 65 -4.69 4.35 -5.94
CA GLU A 65 -5.06 5.75 -5.72
C GLU A 65 -5.83 5.86 -4.40
N THR A 66 -5.66 6.95 -3.68
CA THR A 66 -6.26 7.21 -2.38
C THR A 66 -7.24 8.38 -2.45
N ALA A 67 -8.31 8.30 -1.67
CA ALA A 67 -9.21 9.41 -1.40
C ALA A 67 -9.77 9.29 0.02
N VAL A 68 -10.08 10.41 0.64
CA VAL A 68 -10.62 10.44 2.01
C VAL A 68 -11.99 11.09 1.99
N VAL A 69 -13.00 10.38 2.47
CA VAL A 69 -14.38 10.86 2.59
C VAL A 69 -14.80 10.72 4.05
N ASP A 70 -15.19 11.83 4.67
CA ASP A 70 -15.56 11.90 6.10
C ASP A 70 -14.50 11.30 7.05
N GLY A 71 -13.22 11.46 6.68
CA GLY A 71 -12.08 10.93 7.42
C GLY A 71 -11.75 9.47 7.14
N PHE A 72 -12.58 8.73 6.41
CA PHE A 72 -12.32 7.34 6.06
C PHE A 72 -11.55 7.22 4.75
N LEU A 73 -10.53 6.36 4.73
CA LEU A 73 -9.72 6.12 3.55
C LEU A 73 -10.42 5.18 2.58
N TYR A 74 -10.48 5.59 1.33
CA TYR A 74 -10.84 4.76 0.20
C TYR A 74 -9.62 4.56 -0.68
N ILE A 75 -9.46 3.34 -1.20
CA ILE A 75 -8.42 2.98 -2.15
C ILE A 75 -9.04 2.54 -3.48
N CYS A 76 -8.33 2.76 -4.57
CA CYS A 76 -8.74 2.29 -5.88
C CYS A 76 -7.55 1.76 -6.67
N PRO A 77 -7.52 0.47 -7.05
CA PRO A 77 -6.44 -0.06 -7.87
C PRO A 77 -6.43 0.60 -9.25
N ARG A 78 -5.25 1.02 -9.70
CA ARG A 78 -5.01 1.58 -11.03
C ARG A 78 -4.11 0.65 -11.80
N ALA A 79 -4.63 0.04 -12.86
CA ALA A 79 -3.81 -0.77 -13.77
C ALA A 79 -3.04 0.12 -14.75
N VAL A 80 -1.89 -0.37 -15.20
CA VAL A 80 -1.05 0.29 -16.21
C VAL A 80 -1.87 0.55 -17.48
N GLY A 81 -1.93 1.82 -17.92
CA GLY A 81 -2.60 2.23 -19.15
C GLY A 81 -4.13 2.18 -19.11
N ALA A 82 -4.75 1.87 -17.96
CA ALA A 82 -6.20 1.87 -17.82
C ALA A 82 -6.75 3.31 -17.75
N PRO A 83 -7.90 3.59 -18.40
CA PRO A 83 -8.55 4.90 -18.30
C PRO A 83 -9.08 5.15 -16.89
N LYS A 84 -9.23 6.43 -16.53
CA LYS A 84 -9.85 6.82 -15.25
C LYS A 84 -11.27 6.26 -15.19
N GLY A 85 -11.58 5.53 -14.12
CA GLY A 85 -12.89 4.91 -13.92
C GLY A 85 -13.02 3.46 -14.39
N ALA A 86 -11.96 2.86 -14.95
CA ALA A 86 -11.95 1.42 -15.22
C ALA A 86 -12.30 0.61 -13.95
N LYS A 87 -13.22 -0.35 -14.10
CA LYS A 87 -13.67 -1.25 -13.02
C LYS A 87 -13.19 -2.69 -13.18
N GLY A 88 -12.45 -2.98 -14.24
CA GLY A 88 -11.98 -4.31 -14.58
C GLY A 88 -11.08 -4.31 -15.81
N PRO A 89 -10.53 -5.48 -16.18
CA PRO A 89 -9.70 -5.61 -17.37
C PRO A 89 -10.51 -5.38 -18.65
N PRO A 90 -9.87 -4.94 -19.75
CA PRO A 90 -10.52 -4.88 -21.05
C PRO A 90 -10.82 -6.30 -21.57
N PRO A 91 -11.66 -6.45 -22.61
CA PRO A 91 -11.89 -7.71 -23.29
C PRO A 91 -10.57 -8.43 -23.64
N ARG A 92 -10.54 -9.76 -23.53
CA ARG A 92 -9.32 -10.57 -23.66
C ARG A 92 -8.48 -10.24 -24.89
N VAL A 93 -9.11 -10.07 -26.06
CA VAL A 93 -8.41 -9.73 -27.31
C VAL A 93 -7.69 -8.39 -27.20
N ILE A 94 -8.34 -7.37 -26.64
CA ILE A 94 -7.75 -6.05 -26.40
C ILE A 94 -6.59 -6.18 -25.40
N PHE A 95 -6.79 -6.93 -24.31
CA PHE A 95 -5.73 -7.16 -23.33
C PHE A 95 -4.50 -7.84 -23.96
N THR A 96 -4.70 -8.86 -24.81
CA THR A 96 -3.62 -9.50 -25.56
C THR A 96 -2.87 -8.50 -26.43
N LEU A 97 -3.57 -7.66 -27.20
CA LEU A 97 -2.92 -6.62 -28.01
C LEU A 97 -2.11 -5.64 -27.14
N LEU A 98 -2.63 -5.25 -25.98
CA LEU A 98 -1.92 -4.38 -25.03
C LEU A 98 -0.62 -5.03 -24.54
N THR A 99 -0.60 -6.35 -24.30
CA THR A 99 0.65 -7.04 -23.92
C THR A 99 1.73 -7.03 -25.00
N TRP A 100 1.35 -6.89 -26.27
CA TRP A 100 2.27 -6.86 -27.40
C TRP A 100 2.69 -5.45 -27.79
N LEU A 101 1.81 -4.46 -27.64
CA LEU A 101 1.99 -3.12 -28.20
C LEU A 101 2.27 -2.05 -27.14
N HIS A 102 1.68 -2.13 -25.94
CA HIS A 102 1.81 -1.07 -24.95
C HIS A 102 3.22 -1.08 -24.33
N PRO A 103 4.00 0.01 -24.47
CA PRO A 103 5.43 0.01 -24.10
C PRO A 103 5.65 -0.28 -22.61
N GLU A 104 4.82 0.30 -21.73
CA GLU A 104 4.90 0.03 -20.29
C GLU A 104 4.63 -1.43 -19.96
N ILE A 105 3.53 -2.00 -20.45
CA ILE A 105 3.14 -3.39 -20.19
C ILE A 105 4.24 -4.35 -20.66
N ARG A 106 4.83 -4.10 -21.85
CA ARG A 106 5.97 -4.89 -22.33
C ARG A 106 7.17 -4.81 -21.39
N ARG A 107 7.48 -3.61 -20.86
CA ARG A 107 8.59 -3.44 -19.91
C ARG A 107 8.28 -4.14 -18.59
N ARG A 108 7.06 -4.02 -18.06
CA ARG A 108 6.59 -4.71 -16.85
C ARG A 108 6.67 -6.24 -17.02
N ASN A 109 6.24 -6.77 -18.15
CA ASN A 109 6.33 -8.21 -18.45
C ASN A 109 7.78 -8.72 -18.50
N ARG A 110 8.69 -7.99 -19.17
CA ARG A 110 10.12 -8.34 -19.16
C ARG A 110 10.68 -8.32 -17.73
N ARG A 111 10.34 -7.27 -16.97
CA ARG A 111 10.78 -7.14 -15.58
C ARG A 111 10.26 -8.28 -14.70
N MET A 112 9.00 -8.67 -14.87
CA MET A 112 8.42 -9.79 -14.13
C MET A 112 9.16 -11.10 -14.43
N ALA A 113 9.49 -11.36 -15.71
CA ALA A 113 10.27 -12.53 -16.09
C ALA A 113 11.66 -12.54 -15.42
N GLU A 114 12.35 -11.40 -15.39
CA GLU A 114 13.64 -11.23 -14.68
C GLU A 114 13.49 -11.45 -13.17
N VAL A 115 12.42 -10.92 -12.56
CA VAL A 115 12.14 -11.04 -11.13
C VAL A 115 12.01 -12.50 -10.72
N PHE A 116 11.29 -13.31 -11.49
CA PHE A 116 11.17 -14.75 -11.24
C PHE A 116 12.48 -15.50 -11.52
N ALA A 117 13.17 -15.16 -12.61
CA ALA A 117 14.44 -15.81 -12.96
C ALA A 117 15.52 -15.59 -11.89
N THR A 118 15.57 -14.39 -11.32
CA THR A 118 16.56 -14.00 -10.31
C THR A 118 16.07 -14.15 -8.87
N LYS A 119 14.78 -14.42 -8.68
CA LYS A 119 14.10 -14.42 -7.37
C LYS A 119 14.38 -13.13 -6.59
N ALA A 120 14.12 -11.99 -7.23
CA ALA A 120 14.51 -10.66 -6.76
C ALA A 120 14.09 -10.34 -5.30
N TRP A 121 13.04 -10.97 -4.79
CA TRP A 121 12.62 -10.87 -3.38
C TRP A 121 13.69 -11.33 -2.38
N ARG A 122 14.61 -12.22 -2.76
CA ARG A 122 15.73 -12.62 -1.91
C ARG A 122 16.73 -11.50 -1.69
N GLU A 123 16.94 -10.69 -2.73
CA GLU A 123 17.81 -9.52 -2.65
C GLU A 123 17.16 -8.41 -1.84
N ASP A 124 15.85 -8.18 -2.01
CA ASP A 124 15.09 -7.25 -1.15
C ASP A 124 15.13 -7.69 0.32
N LEU A 125 15.06 -9.00 0.62
CA LEU A 125 15.24 -9.54 1.98
C LEU A 125 16.64 -9.30 2.54
N ARG A 126 17.68 -9.59 1.75
CA ARG A 126 19.07 -9.31 2.15
C ARG A 126 19.26 -7.83 2.48
N ARG A 127 18.79 -6.94 1.59
CA ARG A 127 18.82 -5.49 1.79
C ARG A 127 18.04 -5.06 3.03
N TRP A 128 16.91 -5.70 3.30
CA TRP A 128 16.13 -5.42 4.51
C TRP A 128 16.95 -5.72 5.76
N ASP A 129 17.56 -6.90 5.84
CA ASP A 129 18.28 -7.36 7.02
C ASP A 129 19.62 -6.63 7.21
N GLU A 130 20.36 -6.38 6.13
CA GLU A 130 21.72 -5.82 6.19
C GLU A 130 21.74 -4.29 6.20
N ASP A 131 20.82 -3.64 5.47
CA ASP A 131 20.86 -2.19 5.28
C ASP A 131 19.71 -1.47 5.99
N TRP A 132 18.47 -1.82 5.63
CA TRP A 132 17.31 -0.99 5.99
C TRP A 132 16.94 -1.11 7.46
N LYS A 133 16.76 -2.34 7.96
CA LYS A 133 16.33 -2.57 9.34
C LYS A 133 17.33 -2.01 10.36
N PRO A 134 18.65 -2.22 10.23
CA PRO A 134 19.62 -1.61 11.14
C PRO A 134 19.64 -0.07 11.08
N ALA A 135 19.58 0.50 9.87
CA ALA A 135 19.54 1.96 9.71
C ALA A 135 18.28 2.57 10.33
N ILE A 136 17.11 1.97 10.08
CA ILE A 136 15.83 2.39 10.67
C ILE A 136 15.89 2.30 12.20
N ALA A 137 16.39 1.20 12.75
CA ALA A 137 16.52 1.05 14.20
C ALA A 137 17.40 2.15 14.81
N ARG A 138 18.56 2.43 14.20
CA ARG A 138 19.45 3.52 14.61
C ARG A 138 18.75 4.88 14.56
N ASP A 139 18.12 5.21 13.43
CA ASP A 139 17.48 6.51 13.20
C ASP A 139 16.29 6.73 14.15
N LEU A 140 15.42 5.72 14.32
CA LEU A 140 14.27 5.82 15.21
C LEU A 140 14.68 5.86 16.69
N THR A 141 15.74 5.14 17.08
CA THR A 141 16.29 5.22 18.44
C THR A 141 16.83 6.62 18.72
N ALA A 142 17.54 7.23 17.77
CA ALA A 142 18.04 8.59 17.91
C ALA A 142 16.90 9.61 18.05
N LEU A 143 15.81 9.44 17.29
CA LEU A 143 14.62 10.29 17.43
C LEU A 143 13.96 10.13 18.82
N GLN A 144 13.83 8.89 19.30
CA GLN A 144 13.20 8.61 20.60
C GLN A 144 14.04 9.05 21.81
N ALA A 145 15.36 9.22 21.63
CA ALA A 145 16.26 9.69 22.68
C ALA A 145 16.11 11.19 22.98
N VAL A 146 15.43 11.95 22.12
CA VAL A 146 15.16 13.38 22.33
C VAL A 146 14.04 13.54 23.33
N ASP A 147 14.28 14.30 24.40
CA ASP A 147 13.27 14.69 25.39
C ASP A 147 12.56 15.98 24.95
N PRO A 148 11.30 15.91 24.46
CA PRO A 148 10.63 17.07 23.89
C PRO A 148 10.35 18.17 24.92
N THR A 149 10.37 17.84 26.21
CA THR A 149 10.10 18.80 27.30
C THR A 149 11.24 19.78 27.54
N LYS A 150 12.43 19.49 26.98
CA LYS A 150 13.64 20.30 27.10
C LYS A 150 13.92 21.17 25.87
N LEU A 151 13.12 21.03 24.82
CA LEU A 151 13.31 21.76 23.57
C LEU A 151 12.61 23.12 23.62
N GLY A 152 13.23 24.14 23.03
CA GLY A 152 12.53 25.38 22.68
C GLY A 152 11.57 25.16 21.51
N ASP A 153 10.64 26.10 21.28
CA ASP A 153 9.59 25.96 20.25
C ASP A 153 10.14 25.66 18.84
N ALA A 154 11.22 26.34 18.43
CA ALA A 154 11.84 26.13 17.12
C ALA A 154 12.50 24.75 16.99
N GLU A 155 13.12 24.27 18.06
CA GLU A 155 13.74 22.94 18.12
C GLU A 155 12.68 21.84 18.13
N LEU A 156 11.59 22.06 18.88
CA LEU A 156 10.46 21.15 18.91
C LEU A 156 9.78 21.04 17.54
N ALA A 157 9.55 22.17 16.86
CA ALA A 157 9.01 22.17 15.50
C ALA A 157 9.90 21.37 14.53
N THR A 158 11.22 21.56 14.63
CA THR A 158 12.20 20.82 13.81
C THR A 158 12.19 19.33 14.13
N HIS A 159 12.10 18.96 15.41
CA HIS A 159 12.01 17.58 15.85
C HIS A 159 10.74 16.90 15.32
N LEU A 160 9.59 17.57 15.43
CA LEU A 160 8.31 17.07 14.92
C LEU A 160 8.33 16.88 13.39
N GLU A 161 8.96 17.78 12.64
CA GLU A 161 9.13 17.62 11.20
C GLU A 161 10.03 16.44 10.86
N THR A 162 11.10 16.22 11.62
CA THR A 162 11.98 15.05 11.44
C THR A 162 11.22 13.76 11.72
N CYS A 163 10.39 13.72 12.76
CA CYS A 163 9.48 12.60 13.03
C CYS A 163 8.47 12.39 11.89
N ARG A 164 7.90 13.47 11.33
CA ARG A 164 6.99 13.39 10.18
C ARG A 164 7.66 12.76 8.96
N VAL A 165 8.90 13.14 8.65
CA VAL A 165 9.70 12.55 7.57
C VAL A 165 9.98 11.06 7.85
N ALA A 166 10.29 10.70 9.09
CA ALA A 166 10.49 9.30 9.47
C ALA A 166 9.22 8.44 9.23
N VAL A 167 8.04 8.99 9.56
CA VAL A 167 6.75 8.32 9.31
C VAL A 167 6.45 8.19 7.81
N ASP A 168 6.65 9.25 7.02
CA ASP A 168 6.51 9.21 5.55
C ASP A 168 7.37 8.08 4.95
N LEU A 169 8.64 8.01 5.34
CA LEU A 169 9.56 7.00 4.86
C LEU A 169 9.19 5.59 5.32
N ALA A 170 8.67 5.43 6.54
CA ALA A 170 8.19 4.14 7.04
C ALA A 170 7.01 3.62 6.21
N ILE A 171 6.03 4.48 5.93
CA ILE A 171 4.85 4.14 5.12
C ILE A 171 5.27 3.81 3.69
N TRP A 172 6.12 4.63 3.08
CA TRP A 172 6.64 4.35 1.74
C TRP A 172 7.37 3.00 1.68
N ARG A 173 8.29 2.72 2.60
CA ARG A 173 9.05 1.46 2.63
C ARG A 173 8.14 0.25 2.78
N HIS A 174 7.17 0.32 3.70
CA HIS A 174 6.21 -0.76 3.93
C HIS A 174 5.47 -1.10 2.63
N HIS A 175 4.85 -0.12 1.98
CA HIS A 175 4.10 -0.37 0.75
C HIS A 175 4.98 -0.68 -0.46
N ARG A 176 6.23 -0.20 -0.49
CA ARG A 176 7.24 -0.59 -1.48
C ARG A 176 7.60 -2.07 -1.40
N LEU A 177 7.56 -2.65 -0.21
CA LEU A 177 7.89 -4.06 0.02
C LEU A 177 6.68 -4.99 -0.04
N ASN A 178 5.45 -4.49 -0.10
CA ASN A 178 4.26 -5.34 -0.25
C ASN A 178 4.38 -6.33 -1.43
N PRO A 179 4.79 -5.92 -2.65
CA PRO A 179 5.00 -6.85 -3.76
C PRO A 179 6.04 -7.95 -3.49
N CYS A 180 7.07 -7.67 -2.68
CA CYS A 180 8.08 -8.66 -2.29
C CYS A 180 7.44 -9.84 -1.56
N ALA A 181 6.58 -9.55 -0.58
CA ALA A 181 5.85 -10.58 0.16
C ALA A 181 4.78 -11.26 -0.71
N MET A 182 4.00 -10.49 -1.46
CA MET A 182 2.88 -11.00 -2.26
C MET A 182 3.33 -11.95 -3.37
N ILE A 183 4.42 -11.63 -4.09
CA ILE A 183 4.87 -12.44 -5.22
C ILE A 183 5.48 -13.75 -4.74
N ALA A 184 6.32 -13.73 -3.71
CA ALA A 184 6.91 -14.95 -3.16
C ALA A 184 5.84 -15.89 -2.59
N LEU A 185 4.85 -15.35 -1.87
CA LEU A 185 3.74 -16.14 -1.35
C LEU A 185 2.84 -16.67 -2.47
N GLY A 186 2.50 -15.83 -3.45
CA GLY A 186 1.70 -16.25 -4.60
C GLY A 186 2.37 -17.36 -5.42
N ASP A 187 3.68 -17.27 -5.61
CA ASP A 187 4.49 -18.29 -6.27
C ASP A 187 4.45 -19.63 -5.50
N TYR A 188 4.64 -19.59 -4.19
CA TYR A 188 4.52 -20.76 -3.31
C TYR A 188 3.13 -21.41 -3.43
N LEU A 189 2.06 -20.62 -3.28
CA LEU A 189 0.69 -21.13 -3.36
C LEU A 189 0.38 -21.73 -4.74
N SER A 190 0.84 -21.08 -5.81
CA SER A 190 0.63 -21.55 -7.19
C SER A 190 1.35 -22.87 -7.45
N GLN A 191 2.65 -22.95 -7.11
CA GLN A 191 3.45 -24.14 -7.41
C GLN A 191 3.07 -25.32 -6.52
N VAL A 192 2.95 -25.11 -5.21
CA VAL A 192 2.64 -26.18 -4.27
C VAL A 192 1.19 -26.63 -4.40
N GLY A 193 0.25 -25.72 -4.67
CA GLY A 193 -1.13 -26.07 -5.00
C GLY A 193 -1.23 -26.94 -6.24
N ALA A 194 -0.50 -26.60 -7.31
CA ALA A 194 -0.48 -27.41 -8.53
C ALA A 194 0.13 -28.81 -8.33
N TRP A 195 1.17 -28.92 -7.50
CA TRP A 195 1.83 -30.21 -7.24
C TRP A 195 1.05 -31.10 -6.25
N SER A 196 0.49 -30.52 -5.19
CA SER A 196 -0.14 -31.27 -4.09
C SER A 196 -1.65 -31.46 -4.24
N GLY A 197 -2.32 -30.59 -5.01
CA GLY A 197 -3.78 -30.53 -5.06
C GLY A 197 -4.43 -29.94 -3.80
N LEU A 198 -3.65 -29.49 -2.81
CA LEU A 198 -4.19 -28.90 -1.58
C LEU A 198 -4.75 -27.49 -1.82
N PRO A 199 -5.83 -27.10 -1.12
CA PRO A 199 -6.35 -25.75 -1.19
C PRO A 199 -5.40 -24.75 -0.51
N ALA A 200 -5.46 -23.49 -0.93
CA ALA A 200 -4.62 -22.43 -0.38
C ALA A 200 -4.76 -22.27 1.15
N SER A 201 -5.93 -22.57 1.73
CA SER A 201 -6.16 -22.56 3.18
C SER A 201 -5.19 -23.44 3.95
N ASP A 202 -4.88 -24.61 3.40
CA ASP A 202 -4.07 -25.65 4.05
C ASP A 202 -2.59 -25.31 3.85
N LEU A 203 -2.23 -24.82 2.67
CA LEU A 203 -0.89 -24.33 2.37
C LEU A 203 -0.49 -23.10 3.20
N LEU A 204 -1.46 -22.28 3.62
CA LEU A 204 -1.22 -21.12 4.50
C LEU A 204 -1.13 -21.49 5.99
N ALA A 205 -1.55 -22.70 6.40
CA ALA A 205 -1.55 -23.09 7.81
C ALA A 205 -0.17 -22.97 8.51
N PRO A 206 0.97 -23.31 7.86
CA PRO A 206 2.29 -23.15 8.46
C PRO A 206 2.76 -21.70 8.61
N LEU A 207 2.08 -20.73 8.01
CA LEU A 207 2.44 -19.30 8.02
C LEU A 207 1.66 -18.49 9.06
N ARG A 208 0.84 -19.14 9.89
CA ARG A 208 0.01 -18.53 10.94
C ARG A 208 0.67 -18.58 12.30
#